data_AF-A0A9E3R8H9-F1
#
_entry.id   AF-A0A9E3R8H9-F1
#
_cell.length_a   1.000
_cell.length_b   1.000
_cell.length_c   1.000
_cell.angle_alpha   90.00
_cell.angle_beta   90.00
_cell.angle_gamma   90.00
#
_symmetry.space_group_name_H-M   'P 1'
#
loop_
_entity.id
_entity.type
_entity.pdbx_description
1 polymer ?
#
loop_
_entity_poly.entity_id
_entity_poly.type
_entity_poly.pdbx_seq_one_letter_code
_entity_poly.pdbx_strand_id
1 'polypeptide(L)' 'MDAPFPDSLCHGCRHLKLVPGARSVFLQCLAMAQRYPPQPVRRCPGFTPRDTGAPEGGKEAPPT' A
#
# COMPACT_ATOMS: atom_id res chain seq x y z
N MET A 1 7.80 11.25 -6.73
CA MET A 1 6.39 11.60 -6.47
C MET A 1 5.93 10.72 -5.34
N ASP A 2 5.63 11.32 -4.20
CA ASP A 2 5.25 10.58 -3.01
C ASP A 2 3.83 10.03 -3.13
N ALA A 3 3.55 8.92 -2.43
CA ALA A 3 2.21 8.35 -2.41
C ALA A 3 1.27 9.25 -1.59
N PRO A 4 0.02 9.50 -2.05
CA PRO A 4 -0.89 10.35 -1.31
C PRO A 4 -1.34 9.66 -0.01
N PHE A 5 -1.66 10.46 1.00
CA PHE A 5 -2.17 10.01 2.30
C PHE A 5 -1.28 8.94 2.95
N PRO A 6 -0.01 9.26 3.29
CA PRO A 6 0.96 8.28 3.81
C PRO A 6 0.44 7.52 5.04
N ASP A 7 -0.41 8.16 5.85
CA ASP A 7 -0.99 7.55 7.06
C ASP A 7 -2.32 6.81 6.79
N SER A 8 -2.72 6.65 5.53
CA SER A 8 -3.92 5.90 5.17
C SER A 8 -3.71 4.41 5.43
N LEU A 9 -4.71 3.77 6.05
CA LEU A 9 -4.75 2.33 6.29
C LEU A 9 -4.63 1.50 5.01
N CYS A 10 -4.89 2.11 3.84
CA CYS A 10 -4.67 1.49 2.53
C CYS A 10 -3.22 1.05 2.31
N HIS A 11 -2.21 1.76 2.83
CA HIS A 11 -0.80 1.44 2.60
C HIS A 11 -0.38 0.09 3.21
N GLY A 12 -1.06 -0.34 4.27
CA GLY A 12 -0.86 -1.66 4.87
C GLY A 12 -1.72 -2.78 4.26
N CYS A 13 -2.57 -2.47 3.28
CA CYS A 13 -3.55 -3.41 2.75
C CYS A 13 -3.02 -4.19 1.55
N ARG A 14 -3.22 -5.51 1.52
CA ARG A 14 -2.84 -6.37 0.36
C ARG A 14 -3.55 -6.00 -0.94
N HIS A 15 -4.71 -5.33 -0.83
CA HIS A 15 -5.55 -4.97 -1.98
C HIS A 15 -5.15 -3.65 -2.62
N LEU A 16 -4.18 -2.93 -2.05
CA LEU A 16 -3.70 -1.66 -2.60
C LEU A 16 -2.85 -1.88 -3.86
N LYS A 17 -3.20 -1.13 -4.91
CA LYS A 17 -2.41 -0.91 -6.11
C LYS A 17 -2.16 0.60 -6.27
N LEU A 18 -0.91 1.01 -6.36
CA LEU A 18 -0.55 2.37 -6.75
C LEU A 18 -0.60 2.48 -8.27
N VAL A 19 -1.34 3.47 -8.77
CA VAL A 19 -1.47 3.75 -10.20
C VAL A 19 -0.76 5.07 -10.48
N PRO A 20 0.50 5.04 -10.97
CA PRO A 20 1.22 6.25 -11.33
C PRO A 20 0.62 6.86 -12.61
N GLY A 21 0.45 8.18 -12.61
CA GLY A 21 0.17 9.00 -13.78
C GLY A 21 1.29 10.01 -14.02
N ALA A 22 1.15 10.84 -15.06
CA ALA A 22 2.20 11.77 -15.46
C ALA A 22 2.58 12.81 -14.37
N ARG A 23 1.64 13.16 -13.48
CA ARG A 23 1.83 14.18 -12.42
C ARG A 23 1.23 13.79 -11.07
N SER A 24 0.70 12.58 -10.94
CA SER A 24 -0.02 12.14 -9.74
C SER A 24 0.13 10.64 -9.55
N VAL A 25 -0.19 10.16 -8.35
CA VAL A 25 -0.33 8.73 -8.04
C VAL A 25 -1.71 8.52 -7.43
N PHE A 26 -2.44 7.52 -7.90
CA PHE A 26 -3.75 7.15 -7.36
C PHE A 26 -3.66 5.87 -6.54
N LEU A 27 -4.37 5.84 -5.41
CA LEU A 27 -4.58 4.64 -4.60
C LEU A 27 -5.78 3.87 -5.18
N GLN A 28 -5.56 2.68 -5.72
CA GLN A 28 -6.61 1.78 -6.21
C GLN A 28 -6.74 0.55 -5.30
N CYS A 29 -7.90 0.35 -4.68
CA CYS A 29 -8.32 -0.89 -4.04
C CYS A 29 -8.85 -1.87 -5.09
N LEU A 30 -8.26 -3.07 -5.14
CA LEU A 30 -8.67 -4.14 -6.06
C LEU A 30 -9.81 -5.02 -5.51
N ALA A 31 -10.14 -4.91 -4.23
CA ALA A 31 -11.17 -5.73 -3.58
C ALA A 31 -12.56 -5.09 -3.55
N MET A 32 -12.66 -3.80 -3.90
CA MET A 32 -13.89 -3.03 -3.72
C MET A 32 -14.41 -2.53 -5.07
N ALA A 33 -15.62 -2.98 -5.45
CA ALA A 33 -16.31 -2.51 -6.65
C ALA A 33 -17.11 -1.20 -6.43
N GLN A 34 -17.33 -0.83 -5.17
CA GLN A 34 -18.07 0.38 -4.77
C GLN A 34 -17.17 1.59 -4.46
N ARG A 35 -17.81 2.74 -4.22
CA ARG A 35 -17.17 4.02 -3.90
C ARG A 35 -16.25 3.92 -2.69
N TYR A 36 -15.06 4.53 -2.79
CA TYR A 36 -14.08 4.55 -1.71
C TYR A 36 -14.60 5.26 -0.46
N PRO A 37 -14.17 4.83 0.75
CA PRO A 37 -14.35 5.62 1.96
C PRO A 37 -13.67 6.99 1.83
N PRO A 38 -14.07 7.97 2.66
CA PRO A 38 -13.36 9.24 2.76
C PRO A 38 -11.87 9.04 3.00
N GLN A 39 -11.04 9.76 2.26
CA GLN A 39 -9.58 9.72 2.40
C GLN A 39 -9.12 10.77 3.43
N PRO A 40 -8.07 10.49 4.23
CA PRO A 40 -7.37 9.21 4.35
C PRO A 40 -8.27 8.13 4.95
N VAL A 41 -8.16 6.90 4.45
CA VAL A 41 -8.98 5.79 4.94
C VAL A 41 -8.46 5.40 6.32
N ARG A 42 -9.27 5.61 7.36
CA ARG A 42 -8.93 5.25 8.76
C ARG A 42 -9.63 3.97 9.23
N ARG A 43 -10.74 3.61 8.59
CA ARG A 43 -11.54 2.41 8.88
C ARG A 43 -12.03 1.80 7.58
N CYS A 44 -11.81 0.50 7.38
CA CYS A 44 -12.24 -0.22 6.18
C CYS A 44 -12.65 -1.65 6.53
N PRO A 45 -13.90 -2.07 6.29
CA PRO A 45 -14.35 -3.43 6.59
C PRO A 45 -13.74 -4.48 5.64
N GLY A 46 -13.25 -4.08 4.47
CA GLY A 46 -12.53 -4.94 3.53
C GLY A 46 -11.01 -4.91 3.70
N PHE A 47 -10.49 -4.36 4.81
CA PHE A 47 -9.05 -4.36 5.05
C PHE A 47 -8.53 -5.77 5.21
N THR A 48 -7.43 -6.07 4.53
CA THR A 48 -6.67 -7.28 4.75
C THR A 48 -5.20 -6.90 4.77
N PRO A 49 -4.46 -7.12 5.88
CA PRO A 49 -3.07 -6.72 5.97
C PRO A 49 -2.24 -7.41 4.89
N ARG A 50 -1.25 -6.70 4.38
CA ARG A 50 -0.24 -7.26 3.48
C ARG A 50 0.69 -8.15 4.32
N ASP A 51 0.95 -9.36 3.86
CA ASP A 51 1.95 -10.23 4.48
C ASP A 51 3.31 -9.50 4.46
N THR A 52 3.74 -9.01 5.63
CA THR A 52 5.05 -8.40 5.83
C THR A 52 6.03 -9.54 6.05
N GLY A 53 6.26 -10.35 5.01
CA GLY A 53 7.12 -11.52 5.11
C GLY A 53 8.59 -11.10 5.23
N ALA A 54 9.11 -11.10 6.46
CA ALA A 54 10.54 -11.21 6.81
C ALA A 54 11.49 -10.10 6.29
N PRO A 55 12.59 -9.80 7.02
CA PRO A 55 13.55 -8.78 6.59
C PRO A 55 14.17 -9.17 5.24
N GLU A 56 14.02 -8.29 4.25
CA GLU A 56 14.81 -8.33 3.02
C GLU A 56 16.29 -8.28 3.40
N GLY A 57 17.04 -9.27 2.95
CA GLY A 57 18.40 -9.59 3.37
C GLY A 57 19.31 -8.37 3.51
N GLY A 58 19.85 -8.22 4.72
CA GLY A 58 21.18 -7.63 4.86
C GLY A 58 22.10 -8.36 3.89
N LYS A 59 22.78 -7.59 3.04
CA LYS A 59 23.93 -8.10 2.29
C LYS A 59 24.93 -8.63 3.31
N GLU A 60 24.92 -9.92 3.57
CA GLU A 60 26.05 -10.60 4.17
C GLU A 60 27.19 -10.52 3.14
N ALA A 61 28.28 -9.86 3.54
CA ALA A 61 29.49 -9.80 2.73
C ALA A 61 30.05 -11.23 2.57
N PRO A 62 30.63 -11.59 1.40
CA PRO A 62 31.18 -12.92 1.22
C PRO A 62 32.32 -13.18 2.22
N PRO A 63 32.41 -14.37 2.84
CA PRO A 63 33.58 -14.74 3.63
C PRO A 63 34.80 -14.92 2.72
N THR A 64 35.96 -14.63 3.33
CA THR A 64 37.31 -14.47 2.76
C THR A 64 37.83 -15.68 1.98
#